data_AF-A0A9E5UZJ3-F1
#
_entry.id   AF-A0A9E5UZJ3-F1
#
_cell.length_a   1.000
_cell.length_b   1.000
_cell.length_c   1.000
_cell.angle_alpha   90.00
_cell.angle_beta   90.00
_cell.angle_gamma   90.00
#
_symmetry.space_group_name_H-M   'P 1'
#
loop_
_entity.id
_entity.type
_entity.pdbx_description
1 polymer ?
#
loop_
_entity_poly.entity_id
_entity_poly.type
_entity_poly.pdbx_seq_one_letter_code
_entity_poly.pdbx_strand_id
1 'polypeptide(L)'
;MRVKGIKRGQTIELLETLTSIPDGMEVEIDISEAQAMDQDNRWASLEGILGSWKNDAEIETLFAEIDRERHVDLGNPINFSDTD
;
A
#
# COMPACT_ATOMS: atom_id res chain seq x y z
N MET A 1 -20.10 -21.81 -12.37
CA MET A 1 -19.89 -21.35 -10.97
C MET A 1 -18.49 -20.76 -10.88
N ARG A 2 -18.26 -19.67 -10.14
CA ARG A 2 -16.89 -19.16 -9.87
C ARG A 2 -16.59 -19.34 -8.40
N VAL A 3 -15.55 -20.10 -8.11
CA VAL A 3 -15.09 -20.46 -6.77
C VAL A 3 -13.70 -19.87 -6.59
N LYS A 4 -13.42 -19.29 -5.43
CA LYS A 4 -12.08 -18.75 -5.16
C LYS A 4 -11.19 -19.82 -4.52
N GLY A 5 -9.94 -19.88 -4.95
CA GLY A 5 -8.94 -20.79 -4.40
C GLY A 5 -7.53 -20.21 -4.44
N ILE A 6 -6.62 -20.87 -3.72
CA ILE A 6 -5.20 -20.52 -3.65
C ILE A 6 -4.39 -21.65 -4.28
N LYS A 7 -3.52 -21.32 -5.24
CA LYS A 7 -2.61 -22.27 -5.88
C LYS A 7 -1.40 -22.54 -4.97
N ARG A 8 -1.18 -23.79 -4.57
CA ARG A 8 -0.03 -24.26 -3.78
C ARG A 8 0.68 -25.40 -4.51
N GLY A 9 1.82 -25.12 -5.12
CA GLY A 9 2.52 -26.14 -5.91
C GLY A 9 1.67 -26.62 -7.08
N GLN A 10 1.22 -27.87 -7.03
CA GLN A 10 0.35 -28.51 -8.03
C GLN A 10 -1.12 -28.63 -7.58
N THR A 11 -1.47 -28.13 -6.39
CA THR A 11 -2.83 -28.20 -5.85
C THR A 11 -3.49 -26.82 -5.83
N ILE A 12 -4.81 -26.79 -5.95
CA ILE A 12 -5.64 -25.59 -5.72
C ILE A 12 -6.47 -25.85 -4.47
N GLU A 13 -6.24 -25.04 -3.44
CA GLU A 13 -7.00 -25.09 -2.19
C GLU A 13 -8.22 -24.17 -2.32
N LEU A 14 -9.43 -24.73 -2.24
CA LEU A 14 -10.66 -23.96 -2.31
C LEU A 14 -10.92 -23.26 -0.98
N LEU A 15 -11.35 -22.00 -1.03
CA LEU A 15 -11.63 -21.21 0.18
C LEU A 15 -13.05 -21.44 0.73
N GLU A 16 -13.89 -22.13 -0.04
CA GLU A 16 -15.29 -22.38 0.29
C GLU A 16 -15.63 -23.85 0.06
N THR A 17 -16.52 -24.38 0.90
CA THR A 17 -17.01 -25.76 0.79
C THR A 17 -18.06 -25.86 -0.32
N LEU A 18 -17.81 -26.70 -1.32
CA LEU A 18 -18.73 -26.93 -2.43
C LEU A 18 -19.79 -27.97 -2.07
N THR A 19 -20.81 -27.56 -1.32
CA THR A 19 -21.89 -28.45 -0.88
C THR A 19 -22.75 -29.00 -2.01
N SER A 20 -22.73 -28.36 -3.18
CA SER A 20 -23.50 -28.77 -4.37
C SER A 20 -22.79 -29.79 -5.26
N ILE A 21 -21.50 -30.06 -5.02
CA ILE A 21 -20.70 -30.99 -5.82
C ILE A 21 -20.30 -32.19 -4.94
N PRO A 22 -20.96 -33.35 -5.11
CA PRO A 22 -20.58 -34.57 -4.41
C PRO A 22 -19.15 -35.03 -4.67
N ASP A 23 -18.58 -35.74 -3.69
CA ASP A 23 -17.27 -36.37 -3.80
C ASP A 23 -17.20 -37.36 -4.98
N GLY A 24 -16.08 -37.33 -5.70
CA GLY A 24 -15.84 -38.19 -6.87
C GLY A 24 -16.40 -37.68 -8.19
N MET A 25 -17.02 -36.49 -8.19
CA MET A 25 -17.45 -35.83 -9.42
C MET A 25 -16.28 -35.14 -10.12
N GLU A 26 -16.18 -35.34 -11.43
CA GLU A 26 -15.22 -34.62 -12.26
C GLU A 26 -15.61 -33.14 -12.38
N VAL A 27 -14.63 -32.26 -12.24
CA VAL A 27 -14.82 -30.80 -12.36
C VAL A 27 -13.78 -30.23 -13.31
N GLU A 28 -14.23 -29.35 -14.20
CA GLU A 28 -13.36 -28.61 -15.11
C GLU A 28 -13.06 -27.22 -14.51
N ILE A 29 -11.78 -26.84 -14.50
CA ILE A 29 -11.32 -25.57 -13.91
C ILE A 29 -10.72 -24.71 -15.02
N ASP A 30 -11.32 -23.55 -15.24
CA ASP A 30 -10.77 -22.51 -16.13
C ASP A 30 -9.88 -21.58 -15.31
N ILE A 31 -8.57 -21.59 -15.61
CA ILE A 31 -7.57 -20.75 -14.96
C ILE A 31 -7.21 -19.63 -15.92
N SER A 32 -7.78 -18.45 -15.68
CA SER A 32 -7.30 -17.24 -16.34
C SER A 32 -5.96 -16.84 -15.72
N GLU A 33 -4.90 -16.77 -16.51
CA GLU A 33 -3.66 -16.12 -16.08
C GLU A 33 -4.00 -14.68 -15.74
N ALA A 34 -4.03 -14.35 -14.44
CA ALA A 34 -3.93 -12.96 -14.07
C ALA A 34 -2.58 -12.50 -14.62
N GLN A 35 -2.58 -11.55 -15.56
CA GLN A 35 -1.38 -10.83 -15.91
C GLN A 35 -0.83 -10.29 -14.60
N ALA A 36 0.18 -10.97 -14.05
CA ALA A 36 1.01 -10.40 -13.03
C ALA A 36 1.52 -9.12 -13.67
N MET A 37 1.08 -7.96 -13.17
CA MET A 37 1.71 -6.72 -13.58
C MET A 37 3.19 -6.93 -13.35
N ASP A 38 3.93 -6.88 -14.46
CA ASP A 38 5.38 -6.95 -14.43
C ASP A 38 5.88 -6.04 -13.33
N GLN A 39 6.84 -6.51 -12.55
CA GLN A 39 7.37 -5.78 -11.41
C GLN A 39 7.88 -4.40 -11.87
N ASP A 40 8.38 -4.32 -13.10
CA ASP A 40 8.81 -3.08 -13.75
C ASP A 40 7.64 -2.12 -14.04
N ASN A 41 6.49 -2.62 -14.47
CA ASN A 41 5.29 -1.80 -14.67
C ASN A 41 4.72 -1.27 -13.35
N ARG A 42 4.88 -2.04 -12.26
CA ARG A 42 4.52 -1.58 -10.91
C ARG A 42 5.46 -0.46 -10.45
N TRP A 43 6.76 -0.61 -10.68
CA TRP A 43 7.76 0.42 -10.37
C TRP A 43 7.54 1.70 -11.14
N ALA A 44 7.33 1.63 -12.47
CA ALA A 44 7.03 2.80 -13.29
C ALA A 44 5.77 3.56 -12.81
N SER A 45 4.74 2.81 -12.40
CA SER A 45 3.52 3.41 -11.84
C SER A 45 3.78 4.10 -10.50
N LEU A 46 4.63 3.51 -9.66
CA LEU A 46 5.02 4.09 -8.37
C LEU A 46 5.90 5.32 -8.54
N GLU A 47 6.86 5.30 -9.47
CA GLU A 47 7.71 6.46 -9.78
C GLU A 47 6.90 7.68 -10.25
N GLY A 48 5.80 7.48 -10.98
CA GLY A 48 4.91 8.58 -11.37
C GLY A 48 4.19 9.24 -10.18
N ILE A 49 4.00 8.52 -9.08
CA ILE A 49 3.34 9.01 -7.86
C ILE A 49 4.38 9.58 -6.89
N LEU A 50 5.50 8.87 -6.71
CA LEU A 50 6.57 9.22 -5.79
C LEU A 50 7.36 10.42 -6.32
N GLY A 51 7.23 11.56 -5.63
CA GLY A 51 7.91 12.81 -6.01
C GLY A 51 7.05 13.75 -6.85
N SER A 52 5.78 13.41 -7.09
CA SER A 52 4.77 14.34 -7.65
C SER A 52 4.66 15.65 -6.84
N TRP A 53 4.95 15.59 -5.54
CA TRP A 53 5.00 16.72 -4.61
C TRP A 53 6.30 17.54 -4.66
N LYS A 54 7.35 17.08 -5.36
CA LYS A 54 8.71 17.67 -5.29
C LYS A 54 8.79 19.10 -5.82
N ASN A 55 7.92 19.47 -6.76
CA ASN A 55 7.87 20.81 -7.37
C ASN A 55 6.49 21.46 -7.16
N ASP A 56 5.78 21.07 -6.11
CA ASP A 56 4.49 21.63 -5.77
C ASP A 56 4.70 22.95 -5.00
N ALA A 57 4.35 24.07 -5.65
CA ALA A 57 4.56 25.40 -5.11
C ALA A 57 3.74 25.68 -3.83
N GLU A 58 2.58 25.03 -3.66
CA GLU A 58 1.79 25.15 -2.44
C GLU A 58 2.51 24.46 -1.28
N ILE A 59 3.05 23.27 -1.53
CA ILE A 59 3.84 22.52 -0.55
C ILE A 59 5.11 23.30 -0.18
N GLU A 60 5.85 23.83 -1.15
CA GLU A 60 7.04 24.65 -0.90
C GLU A 60 6.70 25.88 -0.03
N THR A 61 5.60 26.56 -0.33
CA THR A 61 5.13 27.73 0.43
C THR A 61 4.77 27.36 1.86
N LEU A 62 4.04 26.26 2.06
CA LEU A 62 3.65 25.79 3.38
C LEU A 62 4.87 25.45 4.24
N PHE A 63 5.85 24.73 3.69
CA PHE A 63 7.07 24.40 4.41
C PHE A 63 7.90 25.64 4.75
N ALA A 64 7.95 26.64 3.86
CA ALA A 64 8.63 27.91 4.15
C ALA A 64 7.94 28.70 5.28
N GLU A 65 6.61 28.63 5.39
CA GLU A 65 5.88 29.26 6.50
C GLU A 65 6.16 28.55 7.82
N ILE A 66 6.05 27.21 7.85
CA ILE A 66 6.38 26.40 9.02
C ILE A 66 7.82 26.67 9.49
N ASP A 67 8.75 26.81 8.54
CA ASP A 67 10.14 27.12 8.85
C ASP A 67 10.29 28.49 9.51
N ARG A 68 9.61 29.50 8.97
CA ARG A 68 9.57 30.84 9.54
C ARG A 68 9.00 30.83 10.95
N GLU A 69 7.88 30.15 11.18
CA GLU A 69 7.25 30.05 12.51
C GLU A 69 8.19 29.40 13.53
N ARG A 70 8.87 28.31 13.16
CA ARG A 70 9.87 27.65 14.02
C ARG A 70 11.06 28.54 14.34
N HIS A 71 11.47 29.39 13.40
CA HIS A 71 12.59 30.32 13.61
C HIS A 71 12.20 31.58 14.38
N VAL A 72 10.91 31.93 14.41
CA VAL A 72 10.36 33.02 15.23
C VAL A 72 10.06 32.56 16.65
N ASP A 73 9.70 31.29 16.84
CA ASP A 73 9.57 30.68 18.15
C ASP A 73 10.95 30.53 18.83
N LEU A 74 11.25 31.43 19.77
CA LEU A 74 12.47 31.40 20.58
C LEU A 74 12.50 30.21 21.56
N GLY A 75 11.46 29.38 21.56
CA GLY A 75 11.24 28.33 22.53
C GLY A 75 10.78 28.88 23.88
N ASN A 76 10.26 28.00 24.73
CA ASN A 76 10.02 28.36 26.13
C ASN A 76 11.36 28.52 26.85
N PRO A 77 11.58 29.60 27.62
CA PRO A 77 12.78 29.74 28.42
C PRO A 77 12.88 28.56 29.40
N ILE A 78 14.02 27.89 29.39
CA ILE A 78 14.29 26.81 30.34
C ILE A 78 14.37 27.45 31.73
N ASN A 79 13.40 27.13 32.58
CA ASN A 79 13.40 27.59 33.95
C ASN A 79 14.27 26.64 34.80
N PHE A 80 15.48 27.10 35.15
CA PHE A 80 16.39 26.34 36.01
C PHE A 80 16.05 26.44 37.50
N SER A 81 14.95 27.12 37.89
CA SER A 81 14.53 27.23 39.29
C SER A 81 13.92 25.97 39.88
N ASP A 82 13.61 24.96 39.06
CA ASP A 82 12.92 23.74 39.49
C ASP A 82 13.91 22.59 39.81
N THR A 83 15.21 22.88 39.85
CA THR A 83 16.28 21.88 40.08
C THR A 83 16.95 21.90 41.47
N ASP A 84 16.39 22.59 42.47
CA ASP A 84 16.87 22.56 43.86
C ASP A 84 15.86 21.95 44.84
#